data_AF-T0TKJ3-F1
#
_entry.id   AF-T0TKJ3-F1
#
_cell.length_a   1.000
_cell.length_b   1.000
_cell.length_c   1.000
_cell.angle_alpha   90.00
_cell.angle_beta   90.00
_cell.angle_gamma   90.00
#
_symmetry.space_group_name_H-M   'P 1'
#
loop_
_entity.id
_entity.type
_entity.pdbx_description
1 polymer ?
#
loop_
_entity_poly.entity_id
_entity_poly.type
_entity_poly.pdbx_seq_one_letter_code
_entity_poly.pdbx_strand_id
1 'polypeptide(L)'
;MSKKVVEYKDLVAFHPGQYVEDLIEDYNVTQKEFAERLGVSAKTVSKLVNAEESISKETAHKLAKLSGVSMQTWLNLQNIYDVKVAEIVEQRELDQGREKEICEMIDFKYFKQKGYVPEKRYGIGEKITELRKILEVSSLEYLVTFNHLVSYRNTRDFTEKSIVNSNIMLELASKKARNKTTTKLNRRKLERSLPTLRELTRQDPKDFAQELTDILLECGVVLVGLPALANANLNGATKKFGNGSVLLLLTDRNKASDIFWFSLFHEIGHILQNDFWSDDGDSDSYRRSEELADQFAKDLLIAPQDYQRFIDEGCFDKQAIRKFADEIGIHPSIVLGRLQNDEYLGYDQFRDLKVNYYLVS
;
A
#
# COMPACT_ATOMS: atom_id res chain seq x y z
N MET A 1 25.49 -28.93 -15.76
CA MET A 1 24.85 -29.27 -14.47
C MET A 1 23.82 -30.35 -14.73
N SER A 2 23.79 -31.42 -13.93
CA SER A 2 22.77 -32.47 -14.07
C SER A 2 21.39 -31.87 -13.82
N LYS A 3 20.39 -32.14 -14.67
CA LYS A 3 18.99 -31.69 -14.46
C LYS A 3 18.40 -32.19 -13.12
N LYS A 4 19.05 -33.20 -12.51
CA LYS A 4 18.59 -33.88 -11.29
C LYS A 4 18.88 -33.10 -10.00
N VAL A 5 19.78 -32.11 -10.05
CA VAL A 5 20.15 -31.29 -8.89
C VAL A 5 19.95 -29.84 -9.24
N VAL A 6 19.09 -29.16 -8.48
CA VAL A 6 18.91 -27.70 -8.56
C VAL A 6 19.59 -27.10 -7.35
N GLU A 7 20.53 -26.19 -7.57
CA GLU A 7 21.28 -25.55 -6.50
C GLU A 7 21.30 -24.02 -6.65
N TYR A 8 21.35 -23.33 -5.53
CA TYR A 8 21.59 -21.90 -5.46
C TYR A 8 22.10 -21.52 -4.06
N LYS A 9 23.32 -20.97 -3.99
CA LYS A 9 24.01 -20.69 -2.72
C LYS A 9 24.04 -21.96 -1.84
N ASP A 10 23.50 -21.89 -0.63
CA ASP A 10 23.48 -23.01 0.33
C ASP A 10 22.25 -23.92 0.17
N LEU A 11 21.38 -23.68 -0.82
CA LEU A 11 20.18 -24.47 -1.08
C LEU A 11 20.44 -25.48 -2.19
N VAL A 12 20.05 -26.73 -1.96
CA VAL A 12 20.18 -27.85 -2.91
C VAL A 12 18.91 -28.69 -2.89
N ALA A 13 18.35 -28.97 -4.06
CA ALA A 13 17.18 -29.84 -4.27
C ALA A 13 17.57 -31.03 -5.15
N PHE A 14 17.23 -32.25 -4.70
CA PHE A 14 17.46 -33.50 -5.42
C PHE A 14 16.15 -34.04 -5.98
N HIS A 15 16.06 -34.19 -7.30
CA HIS A 15 14.87 -34.70 -7.94
C HIS A 15 14.67 -36.18 -7.58
N PRO A 16 13.46 -36.62 -7.19
CA PRO A 16 13.24 -38.00 -6.73
C PRO A 16 13.42 -39.06 -7.81
N GLY A 17 13.48 -38.64 -9.08
CA GLY A 17 13.89 -39.49 -10.21
C GLY A 17 15.28 -40.10 -10.06
N GLN A 18 16.16 -39.51 -9.24
CA GLN A 18 17.44 -40.12 -8.89
C GLN A 18 17.25 -41.44 -8.13
N TYR A 19 16.32 -41.51 -7.17
CA TYR A 19 16.01 -42.76 -6.47
C TYR A 19 15.38 -43.82 -7.40
N VAL A 20 14.69 -43.38 -8.46
CA VAL A 20 14.16 -44.32 -9.46
C VAL A 20 15.29 -44.87 -10.33
N GLU A 21 16.29 -44.05 -10.65
CA GLU A 21 17.51 -44.52 -11.31
C GLU A 21 18.29 -45.50 -10.43
N ASP A 22 18.47 -45.18 -9.15
CA ASP A 22 19.12 -46.07 -8.17
C ASP A 22 18.39 -47.43 -8.11
N LEU A 23 17.04 -47.43 -8.10
CA LEU A 23 16.27 -48.68 -8.17
C LEU A 23 16.51 -49.45 -9.48
N ILE A 24 16.54 -48.77 -10.63
CA ILE A 24 16.79 -49.40 -11.93
C ILE A 24 18.16 -50.10 -11.93
N GLU A 25 19.16 -49.45 -11.35
CA GLU A 25 20.52 -50.00 -11.16
C GLU A 25 20.51 -51.18 -10.18
N ASP A 26 19.84 -51.06 -9.03
CA ASP A 26 19.72 -52.12 -8.00
C ASP A 26 19.01 -53.39 -8.54
N TYR A 27 17.97 -53.21 -9.36
CA TYR A 27 17.29 -54.32 -10.03
C TYR A 27 18.11 -54.89 -11.20
N ASN A 28 19.21 -54.23 -11.59
CA ASN A 28 20.06 -54.56 -12.72
C ASN A 28 19.25 -54.75 -14.03
N VAL A 29 18.40 -53.78 -14.33
CA VAL A 29 17.53 -53.77 -15.51
C VAL A 29 17.71 -52.50 -16.34
N THR A 30 17.29 -52.54 -17.60
CA THR A 30 17.19 -51.33 -18.42
C THR A 30 15.98 -50.48 -18.01
N GLN A 31 16.00 -49.17 -18.30
CA GLN A 31 14.83 -48.29 -18.09
C GLN A 31 13.56 -48.81 -18.80
N LYS A 32 13.72 -49.47 -19.95
CA LYS A 32 12.62 -50.07 -20.71
C LYS A 32 12.00 -51.24 -19.95
N GLU A 33 12.82 -52.18 -19.49
CA GLU A 33 12.35 -53.33 -18.69
C GLU A 33 11.73 -52.87 -17.37
N PHE A 34 12.31 -51.86 -16.72
CA PHE A 34 11.73 -51.26 -15.52
C PHE A 34 10.35 -50.64 -15.80
N ALA A 35 10.19 -49.91 -16.91
CA ALA A 35 8.91 -49.33 -17.30
C ALA A 35 7.84 -50.40 -17.56
N GLU A 36 8.21 -51.50 -18.22
CA GLU A 36 7.35 -52.66 -18.43
C GLU A 36 6.90 -53.28 -17.10
N ARG A 37 7.83 -53.50 -16.15
CA ARG A 37 7.51 -54.02 -14.80
C ARG A 37 6.64 -53.07 -13.98
N LEU A 38 6.87 -51.77 -14.11
CA LEU A 38 6.11 -50.72 -13.42
C LEU A 38 4.71 -50.52 -14.04
N GLY A 39 4.49 -50.94 -15.28
CA GLY A 39 3.24 -50.73 -16.01
C GLY A 39 3.06 -49.28 -16.50
N VAL A 40 4.15 -48.67 -16.97
CA VAL A 40 4.17 -47.32 -17.58
C VAL A 40 4.96 -47.33 -18.89
N SER A 41 4.92 -46.22 -19.64
CA SER A 41 5.73 -46.10 -20.84
C SER A 41 7.22 -45.94 -20.50
N ALA A 42 8.12 -46.46 -21.34
CA ALA A 42 9.57 -46.21 -21.22
C ALA A 42 9.89 -44.70 -21.23
N LYS A 43 9.09 -43.91 -21.96
CA LYS A 43 9.20 -42.44 -21.98
C LYS A 43 8.95 -41.83 -20.61
N THR A 44 7.98 -42.33 -19.85
CA THR A 44 7.67 -41.86 -18.49
C THR A 44 8.85 -42.09 -17.55
N VAL A 45 9.40 -43.31 -17.53
CA VAL A 45 10.59 -43.64 -16.72
C VAL A 45 11.79 -42.79 -17.12
N SER A 46 12.02 -42.64 -18.43
CA SER A 46 13.13 -41.83 -18.95
C SER A 46 13.02 -40.37 -18.53
N LYS A 47 11.85 -39.75 -18.66
CA LYS A 47 11.61 -38.37 -18.21
C LYS A 47 11.77 -38.22 -16.71
N LEU A 48 11.28 -39.19 -15.93
CA LEU A 48 11.37 -39.17 -14.48
C LEU A 48 12.85 -39.22 -14.03
N VAL A 49 13.61 -40.18 -14.55
CA VAL A 49 15.06 -40.30 -14.28
C VAL A 49 15.82 -39.04 -14.69
N ASN A 50 15.47 -38.45 -15.83
CA ASN A 50 16.10 -37.22 -16.33
C ASN A 50 15.61 -35.92 -15.65
N ALA A 51 14.80 -36.02 -14.59
CA ALA A 51 14.22 -34.88 -13.87
C ALA A 51 13.39 -33.93 -14.74
N GLU A 52 12.74 -34.48 -15.76
CA GLU A 52 11.85 -33.74 -16.68
C GLU A 52 10.37 -33.91 -16.33
N GLU A 53 10.05 -34.82 -15.41
CA GLU A 53 8.67 -35.10 -14.99
C GLU A 53 8.63 -35.48 -13.51
N SER A 54 7.67 -34.91 -12.78
CA SER A 54 7.42 -35.20 -11.37
C SER A 54 6.82 -36.59 -11.18
N ILE A 55 7.00 -37.18 -10.00
CA ILE A 55 6.28 -38.38 -9.58
C ILE A 55 4.80 -38.03 -9.36
N SER A 56 3.95 -38.44 -10.30
CA SER A 56 2.50 -38.33 -10.15
C SER A 56 1.96 -39.30 -9.09
N LYS A 57 0.71 -39.09 -8.62
CA LYS A 57 0.04 -40.02 -7.70
C LYS A 57 -0.06 -41.44 -8.27
N GLU A 58 -0.29 -41.57 -9.58
CA GLU A 58 -0.36 -42.87 -10.26
C GLU A 58 1.02 -43.54 -10.28
N THR A 59 2.07 -42.80 -10.65
CA THR A 59 3.44 -43.31 -10.67
C THR A 59 3.90 -43.70 -9.27
N ALA A 60 3.61 -42.90 -8.24
CA ALA A 60 3.90 -43.23 -6.85
C ALA A 60 3.20 -44.53 -6.40
N HIS A 61 1.95 -44.74 -6.79
CA HIS A 61 1.20 -45.95 -6.46
C HIS A 61 1.80 -47.20 -7.12
N LYS A 62 2.22 -47.08 -8.39
CA LYS A 62 2.90 -48.16 -9.13
C LYS A 62 4.28 -48.45 -8.54
N LEU A 63 5.06 -47.41 -8.25
CA LEU A 63 6.39 -47.53 -7.63
C LEU A 63 6.27 -48.21 -6.27
N ALA A 64 5.25 -47.89 -5.49
CA ALA A 64 5.04 -48.51 -4.19
C ALA A 64 4.78 -50.03 -4.27
N LYS A 65 4.00 -50.46 -5.27
CA LYS A 65 3.76 -51.89 -5.53
C LYS A 65 5.03 -52.60 -5.98
N LEU A 66 5.90 -51.92 -6.73
CA LEU A 66 7.12 -52.50 -7.29
C LEU A 66 8.26 -52.58 -6.26
N SER A 67 8.54 -51.49 -5.55
CA SER A 67 9.71 -51.37 -4.67
C SER A 67 9.44 -51.74 -3.21
N GLY A 68 8.17 -51.89 -2.80
CA GLY A 68 7.79 -52.08 -1.39
C GLY A 68 7.88 -50.81 -0.53
N VAL A 69 8.36 -49.68 -1.08
CA VAL A 69 8.37 -48.37 -0.43
C VAL A 69 6.98 -47.76 -0.50
N SER A 70 6.47 -47.19 0.60
CA SER A 70 5.10 -46.68 0.61
C SER A 70 4.86 -45.58 -0.43
N MET A 71 3.63 -45.50 -0.98
CA MET A 71 3.21 -44.42 -1.87
C MET A 71 3.40 -43.04 -1.21
N GLN A 72 3.15 -42.95 0.10
CA GLN A 72 3.34 -41.72 0.86
C GLN A 72 4.82 -41.28 0.86
N THR A 73 5.75 -42.22 0.98
CA THR A 73 7.19 -41.93 0.93
C THR A 73 7.57 -41.34 -0.43
N TRP A 74 7.09 -41.93 -1.54
CA TRP A 74 7.34 -41.39 -2.88
C TRP A 74 6.78 -39.98 -3.09
N LEU A 75 5.55 -39.73 -2.64
CA LEU A 75 4.96 -38.39 -2.69
C LEU A 75 5.70 -37.39 -1.81
N ASN A 76 6.17 -37.82 -0.63
CA ASN A 76 6.97 -36.97 0.25
C ASN A 76 8.31 -36.59 -0.40
N LEU A 77 8.99 -37.51 -1.08
CA LEU A 77 10.23 -37.22 -1.81
C LEU A 77 10.00 -36.16 -2.89
N GLN A 78 8.91 -36.28 -3.66
CA GLN A 78 8.52 -35.26 -4.65
C GLN A 78 8.21 -33.92 -4.00
N ASN A 79 7.42 -33.91 -2.91
CA ASN A 79 7.07 -32.67 -2.22
C ASN A 79 8.29 -31.98 -1.62
N ILE A 80 9.24 -32.72 -1.03
CA ILE A 80 10.50 -32.17 -0.52
C ILE A 80 11.27 -31.48 -1.65
N TYR A 81 11.37 -32.13 -2.81
CA TYR A 81 12.01 -31.53 -3.98
C TYR A 81 11.29 -30.25 -4.44
N ASP A 82 9.96 -30.30 -4.64
CA ASP A 82 9.18 -29.18 -5.14
C ASP A 82 9.26 -27.95 -4.22
N VAL A 83 9.14 -28.17 -2.90
CA VAL A 83 9.31 -27.11 -1.89
C VAL A 83 10.70 -26.51 -1.95
N LYS A 84 11.74 -27.34 -2.05
CA LYS A 84 13.14 -26.86 -2.11
C LYS A 84 13.43 -26.09 -3.40
N VAL A 85 12.87 -26.51 -4.53
CA VAL A 85 12.96 -25.77 -5.79
C VAL A 85 12.26 -24.41 -5.67
N ALA A 86 11.08 -24.35 -5.05
CA ALA A 86 10.38 -23.09 -4.82
C ALA A 86 11.18 -22.15 -3.91
N GLU A 87 11.81 -22.65 -2.84
CA GLU A 87 12.73 -21.88 -2.00
C GLU A 87 13.93 -21.34 -2.79
N ILE A 88 14.50 -22.14 -3.70
CA ILE A 88 15.62 -21.72 -4.56
C ILE A 88 15.17 -20.60 -5.52
N VAL A 89 14.00 -20.73 -6.13
CA VAL A 89 13.45 -19.71 -7.03
C VAL A 89 13.20 -18.41 -6.25
N GLU A 90 12.54 -18.49 -5.11
CA GLU A 90 12.30 -17.33 -4.23
C GLU A 90 13.63 -16.66 -3.84
N GLN A 91 14.63 -17.44 -3.42
CA GLN A 91 15.93 -16.89 -3.04
C GLN A 91 16.63 -16.17 -4.20
N ARG A 92 16.50 -16.69 -5.44
CA ARG A 92 17.01 -16.02 -6.64
C ARG A 92 16.28 -14.71 -6.91
N GLU A 93 14.95 -14.70 -6.80
CA GLU A 93 14.14 -13.48 -6.95
C GLU A 93 14.48 -12.42 -5.90
N LEU A 94 14.70 -12.81 -4.64
CA LEU A 94 15.12 -11.88 -3.60
C LEU A 94 16.52 -11.27 -3.85
N ASP A 95 17.41 -12.00 -4.53
CA ASP A 95 18.79 -11.56 -4.80
C ASP A 95 18.93 -10.75 -6.10
N GLN A 96 18.14 -11.09 -7.12
CA GLN A 96 18.31 -10.63 -8.51
C GLN A 96 17.02 -10.11 -9.16
N GLY A 97 15.86 -10.30 -8.53
CA GLY A 97 14.56 -9.92 -9.07
C GLY A 97 14.22 -8.45 -8.85
N ARG A 98 13.09 -8.04 -9.42
CA ARG A 98 12.62 -6.64 -9.42
C ARG A 98 12.35 -6.09 -8.02
N GLU A 99 11.93 -6.96 -7.09
CA GLU A 99 11.63 -6.53 -5.71
C GLU A 99 12.84 -6.00 -4.96
N LYS A 100 14.05 -6.36 -5.38
CA LYS A 100 15.28 -5.74 -4.87
C LYS A 100 15.33 -4.25 -5.22
N GLU A 101 15.09 -3.90 -6.47
CA GLU A 101 15.08 -2.51 -6.95
C GLU A 101 13.99 -1.72 -6.22
N ILE A 102 12.80 -2.30 -6.09
CA ILE A 102 11.69 -1.68 -5.35
C ILE A 102 12.05 -1.49 -3.88
N CYS A 103 12.67 -2.47 -3.24
CA CYS A 103 13.09 -2.37 -1.83
C CYS A 103 14.15 -1.28 -1.63
N GLU A 104 15.01 -1.03 -2.61
CA GLU A 104 16.01 0.05 -2.57
C GLU A 104 15.37 1.45 -2.69
N MET A 105 14.18 1.57 -3.28
CA MET A 105 13.40 2.81 -3.32
C MET A 105 12.78 3.18 -1.96
N ILE A 106 12.72 2.25 -1.02
CA ILE A 106 12.01 2.36 0.26
C ILE A 106 12.99 2.66 1.39
N ASP A 107 12.71 3.72 2.16
CA ASP A 107 13.48 4.01 3.37
C ASP A 107 13.11 3.04 4.49
N PHE A 108 13.78 1.88 4.55
CA PHE A 108 13.54 0.86 5.57
C PHE A 108 13.78 1.37 7.01
N LYS A 109 14.54 2.46 7.19
CA LYS A 109 14.75 3.06 8.53
C LYS A 109 13.44 3.54 9.14
N TYR A 110 12.52 4.04 8.30
CA TYR A 110 11.17 4.42 8.72
C TYR A 110 10.48 3.29 9.49
N PHE A 111 10.55 2.06 8.97
CA PHE A 111 9.86 0.92 9.57
C PHE A 111 10.43 0.54 10.93
N LYS A 112 11.74 0.71 11.12
CA LYS A 112 12.39 0.50 12.42
C LYS A 112 11.99 1.58 13.43
N GLN A 113 12.14 2.85 13.04
CA GLN A 113 11.83 4.01 13.90
C GLN A 113 10.36 4.06 14.34
N LYS A 114 9.46 3.56 13.49
CA LYS A 114 8.02 3.50 13.80
C LYS A 114 7.59 2.19 14.44
N GLY A 115 8.53 1.30 14.77
CA GLY A 115 8.28 0.07 15.51
C GLY A 115 7.56 -1.02 14.72
N TYR A 116 7.55 -0.96 13.39
CA TYR A 116 6.98 -2.01 12.54
C TYR A 116 7.86 -3.27 12.50
N VAL A 117 9.17 -3.11 12.73
CA VAL A 117 10.14 -4.21 12.78
C VAL A 117 11.12 -4.03 13.95
N PRO A 118 11.70 -5.11 14.49
CA PRO A 118 12.74 -5.04 15.51
C PRO A 118 13.98 -4.24 15.06
N GLU A 119 14.61 -3.53 15.99
CA GLU A 119 15.86 -2.81 15.77
C GLU A 119 17.06 -3.78 15.67
N LYS A 120 17.34 -4.24 14.45
CA LYS A 120 18.52 -5.05 14.10
C LYS A 120 19.02 -4.74 12.69
N ARG A 121 20.13 -5.37 12.26
CA ARG A 121 20.58 -5.33 10.86
C ARG A 121 19.70 -6.26 10.02
N TYR A 122 19.38 -5.82 8.80
CA TYR A 122 18.60 -6.60 7.83
C TYR A 122 19.35 -6.63 6.49
N GLY A 123 19.51 -7.82 5.92
CA GLY A 123 19.85 -8.02 4.52
C GLY A 123 18.69 -7.63 3.60
N ILE A 124 18.95 -7.50 2.30
CA ILE A 124 17.93 -7.07 1.34
C ILE A 124 16.73 -8.03 1.26
N GLY A 125 16.98 -9.34 1.20
CA GLY A 125 15.93 -10.36 1.20
C GLY A 125 15.10 -10.37 2.48
N GLU A 126 15.72 -10.12 3.65
CA GLU A 126 14.98 -9.97 4.91
C GLU A 126 14.11 -8.71 4.88
N LYS A 127 14.60 -7.59 4.34
CA LYS A 127 13.78 -6.37 4.19
C LYS A 127 12.56 -6.61 3.31
N ILE A 128 12.73 -7.27 2.15
CA ILE A 128 11.63 -7.60 1.24
C ILE A 128 10.62 -8.49 1.97
N THR A 129 11.09 -9.53 2.66
CA THR A 129 10.25 -10.46 3.42
C THR A 129 9.44 -9.72 4.49
N GLU A 130 10.07 -8.83 5.26
CA GLU A 130 9.38 -8.05 6.28
C GLU A 130 8.41 -7.02 5.68
N LEU A 131 8.77 -6.35 4.58
CA LEU A 131 7.86 -5.42 3.89
C LEU A 131 6.61 -6.15 3.37
N ARG A 132 6.76 -7.31 2.71
CA ARG A 132 5.63 -8.14 2.27
C ARG A 132 4.70 -8.51 3.42
N LYS A 133 5.23 -8.89 4.59
CA LYS A 133 4.44 -9.20 5.80
C LYS A 133 3.74 -7.96 6.37
N ILE A 134 4.44 -6.83 6.47
CA ILE A 134 3.89 -5.59 7.02
C ILE A 134 2.72 -5.11 6.17
N LEU A 135 2.92 -5.09 4.85
CA LEU A 135 1.98 -4.60 3.84
C LEU A 135 0.93 -5.65 3.43
N GLU A 136 1.10 -6.91 3.85
CA GLU A 136 0.21 -8.04 3.53
C GLU A 136 0.10 -8.30 2.02
N VAL A 137 1.22 -8.21 1.30
CA VAL A 137 1.31 -8.45 -0.14
C VAL A 137 2.24 -9.62 -0.45
N SER A 138 1.96 -10.36 -1.52
CA SER A 138 2.82 -11.47 -1.97
C SER A 138 4.08 -10.99 -2.69
N SER A 139 4.04 -9.80 -3.29
CA SER A 139 5.15 -9.18 -4.01
C SER A 139 5.07 -7.66 -3.89
N LEU A 140 6.23 -7.01 -3.72
CA LEU A 140 6.36 -5.55 -3.73
C LEU A 140 6.11 -4.93 -5.12
N GLU A 141 6.11 -5.72 -6.20
CA GLU A 141 5.77 -5.23 -7.54
C GLU A 141 4.36 -4.64 -7.62
N TYR A 142 3.45 -5.10 -6.75
CA TYR A 142 2.12 -4.50 -6.60
C TYR A 142 2.17 -2.98 -6.31
N LEU A 143 3.25 -2.50 -5.69
CA LEU A 143 3.39 -1.10 -5.28
C LEU A 143 3.81 -0.16 -6.42
N VAL A 144 4.22 -0.67 -7.59
CA VAL A 144 4.70 0.18 -8.71
C VAL A 144 3.57 0.77 -9.53
N THR A 145 2.36 0.20 -9.45
CA THR A 145 1.20 0.67 -10.21
C THR A 145 0.68 1.98 -9.63
N PHE A 146 0.49 2.98 -10.50
CA PHE A 146 -0.14 4.25 -10.12
C PHE A 146 -1.54 3.98 -9.55
N ASN A 147 -1.88 4.61 -8.43
CA ASN A 147 -3.12 4.35 -7.72
C ASN A 147 -3.97 5.63 -7.65
N HIS A 148 -5.05 5.68 -8.41
CA HIS A 148 -5.96 6.84 -8.47
C HIS A 148 -6.67 7.15 -7.14
N LEU A 149 -6.59 6.26 -6.14
CA LEU A 149 -7.09 6.49 -4.78
C LEU A 149 -6.19 7.41 -3.94
N VAL A 150 -4.97 7.66 -4.41
CA VAL A 150 -4.00 8.53 -3.73
C VAL A 150 -4.06 9.91 -4.36
N SER A 151 -4.34 10.93 -3.55
CA SER A 151 -4.25 12.32 -3.98
C SER A 151 -2.78 12.74 -3.98
N TYR A 152 -2.15 12.57 -5.13
CA TYR A 152 -0.74 12.89 -5.29
C TYR A 152 -0.54 14.40 -5.36
N ARG A 153 0.56 14.88 -4.79
CA ARG A 153 0.91 16.29 -4.88
C ARG A 153 1.26 16.63 -6.33
N ASN A 154 0.73 17.77 -6.82
CA ASN A 154 1.06 18.34 -8.13
C ASN A 154 2.56 18.61 -8.29
N THR A 155 3.31 17.58 -8.67
CA THR A 155 4.66 17.65 -9.19
C THR A 155 4.62 17.15 -10.62
N ARG A 156 5.31 17.85 -11.54
CA ARG A 156 5.22 17.61 -12.98
C ARG A 156 5.59 16.18 -13.43
N ASP A 157 6.21 15.35 -12.58
CA ASP A 157 6.55 13.96 -12.89
C ASP A 157 6.33 13.04 -11.66
N PHE A 158 5.43 12.07 -11.77
CA PHE A 158 5.33 10.97 -10.80
C PHE A 158 6.41 9.93 -11.09
N THR A 159 7.41 9.83 -10.23
CA THR A 159 8.45 8.80 -10.33
C THR A 159 7.97 7.48 -9.73
N GLU A 160 8.46 6.34 -10.22
CA GLU A 160 8.19 5.02 -9.63
C GLU A 160 8.49 5.00 -8.13
N LYS A 161 9.60 5.62 -7.70
CA LYS A 161 9.94 5.80 -6.28
C LYS A 161 8.83 6.51 -5.51
N SER A 162 8.26 7.59 -6.05
CA SER A 162 7.18 8.31 -5.39
C SER A 162 5.87 7.52 -5.34
N ILE A 163 5.58 6.75 -6.38
CA ILE A 163 4.40 5.88 -6.45
C ILE A 163 4.50 4.77 -5.40
N VAL A 164 5.62 4.04 -5.38
CA VAL A 164 5.89 2.97 -4.40
C VAL A 164 5.74 3.47 -2.97
N ASN A 165 6.40 4.58 -2.62
CA ASN A 165 6.34 5.09 -1.25
C ASN A 165 4.95 5.64 -0.89
N SER A 166 4.16 6.12 -1.85
CA SER A 166 2.78 6.56 -1.60
C SER A 166 1.82 5.39 -1.43
N ASN A 167 1.97 4.34 -2.23
CA ASN A 167 1.20 3.10 -2.11
C ASN A 167 1.47 2.38 -0.78
N ILE A 168 2.71 2.42 -0.28
CA ILE A 168 3.04 1.93 1.07
C ILE A 168 2.21 2.64 2.13
N MET A 169 2.11 3.97 2.06
CA MET A 169 1.32 4.76 3.01
C MET A 169 -0.16 4.39 2.95
N LEU A 170 -0.70 4.20 1.74
CA LEU A 170 -2.07 3.74 1.55
C LEU A 170 -2.31 2.34 2.15
N GLU A 171 -1.38 1.40 1.98
CA GLU A 171 -1.53 0.05 2.54
C GLU A 171 -1.39 0.02 4.07
N LEU A 172 -0.45 0.77 4.64
CA LEU A 172 -0.34 0.94 6.09
C LEU A 172 -1.63 1.56 6.68
N ALA A 173 -2.19 2.55 6.00
CA ALA A 173 -3.44 3.19 6.43
C ALA A 173 -4.64 2.25 6.28
N SER A 174 -4.71 1.53 5.16
CA SER A 174 -5.72 0.52 4.88
C SER A 174 -5.76 -0.53 5.99
N LYS A 175 -4.59 -1.02 6.40
CA LYS A 175 -4.45 -1.99 7.50
C LYS A 175 -4.97 -1.44 8.83
N LYS A 176 -4.64 -0.19 9.17
CA LYS A 176 -5.13 0.45 10.41
C LYS A 176 -6.65 0.66 10.41
N ALA A 177 -7.25 0.95 9.25
CA ALA A 177 -8.68 1.26 9.13
C ALA A 177 -9.58 0.04 8.92
N ARG A 178 -9.07 -1.05 8.31
CA ARG A 178 -9.85 -2.21 7.80
C ARG A 178 -10.93 -2.72 8.77
N ASN A 179 -10.62 -2.80 10.06
CA ASN A 179 -11.49 -3.40 11.08
C ASN A 179 -12.00 -2.38 12.11
N LYS A 180 -11.91 -1.07 11.83
CA LYS A 180 -12.33 -0.02 12.78
C LYS A 180 -13.83 0.17 12.84
N THR A 181 -14.55 -0.12 11.75
CA THR A 181 -16.00 0.04 11.69
C THR A 181 -16.62 -0.92 10.67
N THR A 182 -17.87 -1.29 10.90
CA THR A 182 -18.75 -1.95 9.92
C THR A 182 -19.80 -1.00 9.36
N THR A 183 -19.82 0.26 9.82
CA THR A 183 -20.76 1.29 9.37
C THR A 183 -20.42 1.68 7.94
N LYS A 184 -21.37 1.44 7.03
CA LYS A 184 -21.26 1.89 5.63
C LYS A 184 -21.30 3.41 5.54
N LEU A 185 -20.55 3.98 4.59
CA LEU A 185 -20.56 5.40 4.29
C LEU A 185 -22.00 5.94 4.13
N ASN A 186 -22.36 6.91 4.97
CA ASN A 186 -23.59 7.68 4.88
C ASN A 186 -23.27 9.10 4.38
N ARG A 187 -23.32 9.30 3.06
CA ARG A 187 -23.01 10.59 2.42
C ARG A 187 -23.88 11.74 2.91
N ARG A 188 -25.19 11.52 3.03
CA ARG A 188 -26.12 12.55 3.51
C ARG A 188 -25.78 13.00 4.93
N LYS A 189 -25.32 12.06 5.78
CA LYS A 189 -24.86 12.39 7.12
C LYS A 189 -23.53 13.17 7.07
N LEU A 190 -22.59 12.77 6.22
CA LEU A 190 -21.34 13.48 6.01
C LEU A 190 -21.56 14.93 5.53
N GLU A 191 -22.38 15.13 4.49
CA GLU A 191 -22.78 16.44 3.97
C GLU A 191 -23.41 17.33 5.05
N ARG A 192 -24.31 16.77 5.86
CA ARG A 192 -24.94 17.49 6.99
C ARG A 192 -23.96 17.83 8.11
N SER A 193 -22.86 17.10 8.21
CA SER A 193 -21.84 17.31 9.26
C SER A 193 -20.75 18.30 8.84
N LEU A 194 -20.70 18.72 7.56
CA LEU A 194 -19.69 19.65 7.06
C LEU A 194 -19.65 20.99 7.83
N PRO A 195 -20.78 21.63 8.19
CA PRO A 195 -20.75 22.86 8.99
C PRO A 195 -20.09 22.65 10.35
N THR A 196 -20.42 21.56 11.05
CA THR A 196 -19.82 21.21 12.34
C THR A 196 -18.33 20.91 12.20
N LEU A 197 -17.93 20.15 11.18
CA LEU A 197 -16.51 19.88 10.88
C LEU A 197 -15.74 21.17 10.60
N ARG A 198 -16.36 22.15 9.94
CA ARG A 198 -15.76 23.47 9.66
C ARG A 198 -15.58 24.30 10.94
N GLU A 199 -16.51 24.22 11.89
CA GLU A 199 -16.40 24.89 13.20
C GLU A 199 -15.21 24.37 14.03
N LEU A 200 -14.86 23.08 13.88
CA LEU A 200 -13.68 22.48 14.53
C LEU A 200 -12.38 23.21 14.20
N THR A 201 -12.32 23.94 13.08
CA THR A 201 -11.11 24.70 12.70
C THR A 201 -10.69 25.69 13.78
N ARG A 202 -11.63 26.22 14.56
CA ARG A 202 -11.37 27.21 15.62
C ARG A 202 -10.94 26.61 16.97
N GLN A 203 -11.03 25.30 17.13
CA GLN A 203 -10.73 24.63 18.38
C GLN A 203 -9.23 24.28 18.49
N ASP A 204 -8.75 24.03 19.71
CA ASP A 204 -7.40 23.52 19.92
C ASP A 204 -7.30 22.06 19.44
N PRO A 205 -6.15 21.61 18.89
CA PRO A 205 -5.94 20.23 18.46
C PRO A 205 -6.26 19.16 19.50
N LYS A 206 -6.09 19.47 20.79
CA LYS A 206 -6.41 18.52 21.86
C LYS A 206 -7.91 18.29 22.01
N ASP A 207 -8.71 19.27 21.61
CA ASP A 207 -10.16 19.25 21.77
C ASP A 207 -10.83 18.66 20.51
N PHE A 208 -10.45 19.11 19.31
CA PHE A 208 -11.15 18.67 18.11
C PHE A 208 -10.78 17.28 17.61
N ALA A 209 -9.61 16.73 17.97
CA ALA A 209 -9.11 15.51 17.31
C ALA A 209 -10.04 14.31 17.53
N GLN A 210 -10.58 14.17 18.75
CA GLN A 210 -11.53 13.10 19.07
C GLN A 210 -12.89 13.36 18.43
N GLU A 211 -13.40 14.59 18.55
CA GLU A 211 -14.68 15.00 17.95
C GLU A 211 -14.70 14.81 16.42
N LEU A 212 -13.64 15.23 15.73
CA LEU A 212 -13.42 15.00 14.31
C LEU A 212 -13.48 13.51 13.96
N THR A 213 -12.77 12.68 14.73
CA THR A 213 -12.73 11.23 14.51
C THR A 213 -14.12 10.62 14.67
N ASP A 214 -14.86 11.03 15.71
CA ASP A 214 -16.18 10.49 16.03
C ASP A 214 -17.22 10.89 14.98
N ILE A 215 -17.26 12.16 14.57
CA ILE A 215 -18.17 12.64 13.51
C ILE A 215 -17.93 11.85 12.20
N LEU A 216 -16.66 11.68 11.80
CA LEU A 216 -16.32 10.94 10.59
C LEU A 216 -16.69 9.45 10.72
N LEU A 217 -16.38 8.82 11.85
CA LEU A 217 -16.66 7.41 12.11
C LEU A 217 -18.16 7.11 12.08
N GLU A 218 -18.95 8.02 12.64
CA GLU A 218 -20.40 8.02 12.61
C GLU A 218 -20.98 8.14 11.19
N CYS A 219 -20.24 8.74 10.26
CA CYS A 219 -20.55 8.80 8.85
C CYS A 219 -20.05 7.58 8.07
N GLY A 220 -19.35 6.64 8.71
CA GLY A 220 -18.71 5.49 8.07
C GLY A 220 -17.34 5.81 7.44
N VAL A 221 -16.70 6.90 7.86
CA VAL A 221 -15.36 7.34 7.42
C VAL A 221 -14.36 7.14 8.56
N VAL A 222 -13.30 6.38 8.32
CA VAL A 222 -12.22 6.11 9.27
C VAL A 222 -11.05 7.03 8.97
N LEU A 223 -10.85 8.04 9.81
CA LEU A 223 -9.69 8.92 9.75
C LEU A 223 -8.44 8.19 10.26
N VAL A 224 -7.36 8.18 9.46
CA VAL A 224 -6.06 7.63 9.84
C VAL A 224 -4.97 8.67 9.62
N GLY A 225 -4.30 9.04 10.71
CA GLY A 225 -3.05 9.80 10.67
C GLY A 225 -1.84 8.86 10.58
N LEU A 226 -0.93 9.11 9.63
CA LEU A 226 0.37 8.42 9.55
C LEU A 226 1.54 9.40 9.51
N PRO A 227 2.68 9.05 10.14
CA PRO A 227 3.90 9.80 9.92
C PRO A 227 4.38 9.56 8.49
N ALA A 228 4.79 10.61 7.79
CA ALA A 228 5.11 10.53 6.38
C ALA A 228 6.36 9.70 6.11
N LEU A 229 6.27 8.82 5.11
CA LEU A 229 7.41 8.13 4.54
C LEU A 229 8.18 9.06 3.61
N ALA A 230 9.52 8.98 3.61
CA ALA A 230 10.35 9.76 2.70
C ALA A 230 10.02 9.44 1.24
N ASN A 231 10.04 10.44 0.36
CA ASN A 231 9.69 10.33 -1.07
C ASN A 231 8.25 9.91 -1.39
N ALA A 232 7.40 9.62 -0.40
CA ALA A 232 5.96 9.54 -0.63
C ALA A 232 5.46 10.93 -1.05
N ASN A 233 4.73 11.01 -2.15
CA ASN A 233 4.25 12.27 -2.73
C ASN A 233 2.72 12.33 -2.71
N LEU A 234 2.13 11.96 -1.58
CA LEU A 234 0.71 12.11 -1.31
C LEU A 234 0.46 13.25 -0.33
N ASN A 235 -0.64 13.95 -0.52
CA ASN A 235 -1.18 14.86 0.49
C ASN A 235 -2.11 14.07 1.42
N GLY A 236 -2.98 13.25 0.84
CA GLY A 236 -3.83 12.30 1.53
C GLY A 236 -4.23 11.19 0.58
N ALA A 237 -5.17 10.36 1.01
CA ALA A 237 -5.76 9.32 0.17
C ALA A 237 -7.12 8.90 0.72
N THR A 238 -7.99 8.41 -0.16
CA THR A 238 -9.27 7.81 0.24
C THR A 238 -9.46 6.44 -0.38
N LYS A 239 -10.00 5.49 0.38
CA LYS A 239 -10.24 4.12 -0.11
C LYS A 239 -11.51 3.56 0.47
N LYS A 240 -12.38 3.02 -0.38
CA LYS A 240 -13.60 2.35 0.04
C LYS A 240 -13.33 0.86 0.30
N PHE A 241 -13.77 0.35 1.45
CA PHE A 241 -13.66 -1.06 1.81
C PHE A 241 -14.88 -1.86 1.32
N GLY A 242 -14.73 -3.20 1.27
CA GLY A 242 -15.80 -4.11 0.85
C GLY A 242 -17.04 -4.08 1.74
N ASN A 243 -16.92 -3.72 3.03
CA ASN A 243 -18.05 -3.50 3.93
C ASN A 243 -18.77 -2.16 3.69
N GLY A 244 -18.25 -1.32 2.80
CA GLY A 244 -18.81 -0.02 2.42
C GLY A 244 -18.37 1.15 3.28
N SER A 245 -17.55 0.95 4.31
CA SER A 245 -16.85 2.04 5.02
C SER A 245 -15.73 2.63 4.15
N VAL A 246 -15.22 3.80 4.52
CA VAL A 246 -14.19 4.53 3.76
C VAL A 246 -13.03 4.91 4.66
N LEU A 247 -11.80 4.70 4.21
CA LEU A 247 -10.58 5.27 4.77
C LEU A 247 -10.41 6.72 4.29
N LEU A 248 -10.02 7.61 5.19
CA LEU A 248 -9.46 8.92 4.91
C LEU A 248 -8.07 8.99 5.55
N LEU A 249 -7.02 9.07 4.73
CA LEU A 249 -5.63 9.14 5.15
C LEU A 249 -5.12 10.58 5.12
N LEU A 250 -4.52 11.03 6.23
CA LEU A 250 -3.71 12.25 6.29
C LEU A 250 -2.32 11.93 6.83
N THR A 251 -1.31 12.69 6.40
CA THR A 251 0.07 12.51 6.85
C THR A 251 0.59 13.71 7.66
N ASP A 252 1.59 13.48 8.52
CA ASP A 252 2.22 14.56 9.31
C ASP A 252 3.02 15.58 8.47
N ARG A 253 3.17 15.37 7.15
CA ARG A 253 3.62 16.42 6.22
C ARG A 253 2.65 17.58 6.15
N ASN A 254 1.36 17.33 6.38
CA ASN A 254 0.29 18.32 6.35
C ASN A 254 -0.03 18.86 7.74
N LYS A 255 0.95 18.85 8.67
CA LYS A 255 0.73 19.28 10.05
C LYS A 255 0.38 20.77 10.19
N ALA A 256 0.84 21.64 9.28
CA ALA A 256 0.51 23.06 9.38
C ALA A 256 -1.01 23.24 9.24
N SER A 257 -1.62 24.02 10.13
CA SER A 257 -3.07 24.07 10.33
C SER A 257 -3.87 24.42 9.08
N ASP A 258 -3.32 25.28 8.21
CA ASP A 258 -3.89 25.59 6.90
C ASP A 258 -3.87 24.40 5.93
N ILE A 259 -2.72 23.72 5.84
CA ILE A 259 -2.54 22.54 4.98
C ILE A 259 -3.39 21.37 5.50
N PHE A 260 -3.42 21.17 6.81
CA PHE A 260 -4.20 20.12 7.47
C PHE A 260 -5.68 20.20 7.08
N TRP A 261 -6.30 21.35 7.34
CA TRP A 261 -7.73 21.53 7.11
C TRP A 261 -8.05 21.49 5.61
N PHE A 262 -7.21 22.10 4.77
CA PHE A 262 -7.37 22.02 3.33
C PHE A 262 -7.34 20.57 2.85
N SER A 263 -6.32 19.78 3.24
CA SER A 263 -6.23 18.38 2.87
C SER A 263 -7.40 17.56 3.39
N LEU A 264 -7.84 17.76 4.64
CA LEU A 264 -9.00 17.05 5.18
C LEU A 264 -10.25 17.28 4.32
N PHE A 265 -10.58 18.53 4.01
CA PHE A 265 -11.77 18.85 3.22
C PHE A 265 -11.63 18.46 1.74
N HIS A 266 -10.41 18.48 1.19
CA HIS A 266 -10.11 17.95 -0.13
C HIS A 266 -10.43 16.45 -0.19
N GLU A 267 -9.94 15.65 0.78
CA GLU A 267 -10.26 14.22 0.83
C GLU A 267 -11.76 13.96 1.04
N ILE A 268 -12.43 14.76 1.87
CA ILE A 268 -13.90 14.70 2.02
C ILE A 268 -14.60 14.98 0.68
N GLY A 269 -14.07 15.92 -0.11
CA GLY A 269 -14.53 16.20 -1.48
C GLY A 269 -14.54 14.95 -2.35
N HIS A 270 -13.42 14.21 -2.39
CA HIS A 270 -13.34 12.93 -3.10
C HIS A 270 -14.37 11.90 -2.61
N ILE A 271 -14.58 11.81 -1.29
CA ILE A 271 -15.55 10.88 -0.70
C ILE A 271 -16.98 11.18 -1.16
N LEU A 272 -17.35 12.46 -1.23
CA LEU A 272 -18.68 12.90 -1.63
C LEU A 272 -18.90 12.72 -3.15
N GLN A 273 -17.88 12.97 -3.96
CA GLN A 273 -17.94 12.82 -5.42
C GLN A 273 -17.89 11.36 -5.90
N ASN A 274 -17.59 10.41 -5.00
CA ASN A 274 -17.53 8.97 -5.27
C ASN A 274 -16.39 8.55 -6.21
N ASP A 275 -15.26 9.23 -6.13
CA ASP A 275 -14.09 9.00 -6.99
C ASP A 275 -13.32 7.71 -6.68
N PHE A 276 -13.91 6.79 -5.90
CA PHE A 276 -13.30 5.52 -5.51
C PHE A 276 -13.12 4.51 -6.67
N TRP A 277 -13.57 4.84 -7.88
CA TRP A 277 -13.73 3.92 -9.02
C TRP A 277 -13.20 4.46 -10.34
N SER A 278 -12.16 5.30 -10.33
CA SER A 278 -11.44 5.65 -11.56
C SER A 278 -10.58 4.46 -12.04
N ASP A 279 -11.27 3.43 -12.55
CA ASP A 279 -10.67 2.30 -13.27
C ASP A 279 -10.46 2.66 -14.77
N ASP A 280 -10.99 3.81 -15.20
CA ASP A 280 -10.69 4.36 -16.51
C ASP A 280 -9.41 5.19 -16.40
N GLY A 281 -8.30 4.62 -16.89
CA GLY A 281 -6.96 5.23 -16.97
C GLY A 281 -6.86 6.47 -17.86
N ASP A 282 -7.88 7.32 -17.85
CA ASP A 282 -7.90 8.64 -18.46
C ASP A 282 -7.32 9.67 -17.48
N SER A 283 -6.14 10.18 -17.79
CA SER A 283 -5.48 11.26 -17.03
C SER A 283 -6.36 12.50 -16.89
N ASP A 284 -7.24 12.78 -17.86
CA ASP A 284 -8.15 13.93 -17.79
C ASP A 284 -9.30 13.72 -16.80
N SER A 285 -9.71 12.47 -16.56
CA SER A 285 -10.69 12.14 -15.52
C SER A 285 -10.10 12.40 -14.13
N TYR A 286 -8.88 11.89 -13.88
CA TYR A 286 -8.18 12.12 -12.62
C TYR A 286 -7.96 13.62 -12.36
N ARG A 287 -7.46 14.36 -13.36
CA ARG A 287 -7.21 15.81 -13.23
C ARG A 287 -8.50 16.58 -12.90
N ARG A 288 -9.63 16.23 -13.52
CA ARG A 288 -10.93 16.85 -13.22
C ARG A 288 -11.39 16.55 -11.79
N SER A 289 -11.22 15.31 -11.32
CA SER A 289 -11.57 14.91 -9.95
C SER A 289 -10.77 15.72 -8.92
N GLU A 290 -9.45 15.86 -9.11
CA GLU A 290 -8.58 16.67 -8.25
C GLU A 290 -8.99 18.16 -8.26
N GLU A 291 -9.28 18.73 -9.44
CA GLU A 291 -9.77 20.12 -9.57
C GLU A 291 -11.08 20.34 -8.81
N LEU A 292 -12.00 19.38 -8.87
CA LEU A 292 -13.29 19.45 -8.18
C LEU A 292 -13.12 19.31 -6.66
N ALA A 293 -12.22 18.44 -6.18
CA ALA A 293 -11.92 18.29 -4.76
C ALA A 293 -11.23 19.54 -4.18
N ASP A 294 -10.29 20.12 -4.92
CA ASP A 294 -9.65 21.40 -4.58
C ASP A 294 -10.66 22.54 -4.51
N GLN A 295 -11.55 22.65 -5.49
CA GLN A 295 -12.57 23.70 -5.51
C GLN A 295 -13.56 23.51 -4.36
N PHE A 296 -13.99 22.28 -4.09
CA PHE A 296 -14.84 21.95 -2.96
C PHE A 296 -14.21 22.40 -1.62
N ALA A 297 -12.94 22.08 -1.40
CA ALA A 297 -12.24 22.45 -0.16
C ALA A 297 -12.13 23.98 -0.02
N LYS A 298 -11.79 24.69 -1.10
CA LYS A 298 -11.71 26.17 -1.11
C LYS A 298 -13.03 26.80 -0.71
N ASP A 299 -14.11 26.41 -1.38
CA ASP A 299 -15.42 27.05 -1.23
C ASP A 299 -16.09 26.72 0.10
N LEU A 300 -15.87 25.51 0.61
CA LEU A 300 -16.38 25.10 1.92
C LEU A 300 -15.67 25.86 3.05
N LEU A 301 -14.34 26.03 2.96
CA LEU A 301 -13.57 26.73 3.98
C LEU A 301 -13.87 28.23 3.95
N ILE A 302 -13.82 28.85 2.75
CA ILE A 302 -14.07 30.27 2.54
C ILE A 302 -15.03 30.41 1.37
N ALA A 303 -16.24 30.89 1.63
CA ALA A 303 -17.22 31.11 0.57
C ALA A 303 -16.65 32.08 -0.49
N PRO A 304 -16.84 31.82 -1.80
CA PRO A 304 -16.27 32.65 -2.87
C PRO A 304 -16.61 34.13 -2.75
N GLN A 305 -17.83 34.45 -2.31
CA GLN A 305 -18.31 35.83 -2.15
C GLN A 305 -17.59 36.55 -1.00
N ASP A 306 -17.36 35.87 0.12
CA ASP A 306 -16.63 36.42 1.26
C ASP A 306 -15.16 36.61 0.92
N TYR A 307 -14.55 35.64 0.22
CA TYR A 307 -13.16 35.75 -0.21
C TYR A 307 -12.98 36.91 -1.19
N GLN A 308 -13.85 37.03 -2.19
CA GLN A 308 -13.78 38.13 -3.16
C GLN A 308 -13.92 39.49 -2.47
N ARG A 309 -14.87 39.63 -1.52
CA ARG A 309 -15.01 40.86 -0.72
C ARG A 309 -13.72 41.21 0.01
N PHE A 310 -13.07 40.23 0.63
CA PHE A 310 -11.82 40.44 1.36
C PHE A 310 -10.65 40.80 0.42
N ILE A 311 -10.59 40.22 -0.78
CA ILE A 311 -9.60 40.60 -1.80
C ILE A 311 -9.84 42.05 -2.28
N ASP A 312 -11.09 42.43 -2.51
CA ASP A 312 -11.46 43.77 -2.99
C ASP A 312 -11.13 44.88 -1.96
N GLU A 313 -11.14 44.56 -0.66
CA GLU A 313 -10.67 45.47 0.40
C GLU A 313 -9.17 45.79 0.31
N GLY A 314 -8.37 44.88 -0.28
CA GLY A 314 -6.94 45.09 -0.56
C GLY A 314 -6.01 45.19 0.64
N CYS A 315 -6.48 44.85 1.85
CA CYS A 315 -5.70 44.93 3.09
C CYS A 315 -5.42 43.52 3.66
N PHE A 316 -4.18 43.05 3.55
CA PHE A 316 -3.76 41.70 3.96
C PHE A 316 -2.80 41.70 5.15
N ASP A 317 -2.91 42.69 6.04
CA ASP A 317 -2.15 42.66 7.27
C ASP A 317 -2.67 41.58 8.24
N LYS A 318 -1.87 41.30 9.27
CA LYS A 318 -2.18 40.26 10.25
C LYS A 318 -3.50 40.49 11.00
N GLN A 319 -3.87 41.74 11.24
CA GLN A 319 -5.09 42.09 11.94
C GLN A 319 -6.31 41.92 11.04
N ALA A 320 -6.20 42.32 9.77
CA ALA A 320 -7.22 42.10 8.75
C ALA A 320 -7.49 40.61 8.54
N ILE A 321 -6.45 39.78 8.43
CA ILE A 321 -6.58 38.31 8.32
C ILE A 321 -7.34 37.72 9.52
N ARG A 322 -6.98 38.12 10.74
CA ARG A 322 -7.66 37.64 11.96
C ARG A 322 -9.12 38.07 12.01
N LYS A 323 -9.37 39.34 11.72
CA LYS A 323 -10.72 39.91 11.73
C LYS A 323 -11.62 39.19 10.71
N PHE A 324 -11.14 39.03 9.48
CA PHE A 324 -11.90 38.32 8.44
C PHE A 324 -12.13 36.85 8.80
N ALA A 325 -11.12 36.15 9.31
CA ALA A 325 -11.25 34.76 9.75
C ALA A 325 -12.29 34.62 10.89
N ASP A 326 -12.34 35.58 11.82
CA ASP A 326 -13.34 35.62 12.87
C ASP A 326 -14.75 35.89 12.33
N GLU A 327 -14.90 36.83 11.38
CA GLU A 327 -16.17 37.14 10.72
C GLU A 327 -16.79 35.92 10.02
N ILE A 328 -15.98 35.10 9.35
CA ILE A 328 -16.45 33.91 8.63
C ILE A 328 -16.36 32.62 9.46
N GLY A 329 -15.91 32.70 10.71
CA GLY A 329 -15.89 31.57 11.65
C GLY A 329 -14.86 30.47 11.34
N ILE A 330 -13.64 30.81 10.92
CA ILE A 330 -12.56 29.82 10.69
C ILE A 330 -11.24 30.20 11.35
N HIS A 331 -10.29 29.26 11.40
CA HIS A 331 -8.93 29.54 11.85
C HIS A 331 -8.21 30.54 10.91
N PRO A 332 -7.51 31.57 11.44
CA PRO A 332 -6.83 32.58 10.62
C PRO A 332 -5.71 32.00 9.74
N SER A 333 -5.13 30.85 10.10
CA SER A 333 -4.16 30.20 9.21
C SER A 333 -4.75 29.81 7.87
N ILE A 334 -6.04 29.45 7.81
CA ILE A 334 -6.68 28.97 6.57
C ILE A 334 -6.77 30.12 5.56
N VAL A 335 -7.18 31.31 6.03
CA VAL A 335 -7.15 32.54 5.24
C VAL A 335 -5.72 32.86 4.78
N LEU A 336 -4.75 32.82 5.69
CA LEU A 336 -3.34 33.05 5.35
C LEU A 336 -2.84 32.05 4.29
N GLY A 337 -3.17 30.76 4.44
CA GLY A 337 -2.78 29.71 3.48
C GLY A 337 -3.40 29.93 2.11
N ARG A 338 -4.66 30.38 2.05
CA ARG A 338 -5.34 30.75 0.79
C ARG A 338 -4.64 31.92 0.11
N LEU A 339 -4.34 33.01 0.84
CA LEU A 339 -3.63 34.18 0.31
C LEU A 339 -2.22 33.84 -0.19
N GLN A 340 -1.50 32.96 0.53
CA GLN A 340 -0.16 32.52 0.13
C GLN A 340 -0.20 31.64 -1.12
N ASN A 341 -1.20 30.76 -1.23
CA ASN A 341 -1.41 29.95 -2.42
C ASN A 341 -1.77 30.80 -3.64
N ASP A 342 -2.58 31.84 -3.44
CA ASP A 342 -3.02 32.76 -4.50
C ASP A 342 -2.02 33.93 -4.72
N GLU A 343 -0.80 33.82 -4.18
CA GLU A 343 0.34 34.73 -4.38
C GLU A 343 0.15 36.19 -3.89
N TYR A 344 -0.86 36.47 -3.06
CA TYR A 344 -1.04 37.77 -2.42
C TYR A 344 -0.03 38.03 -1.28
N LEU A 345 0.49 36.96 -0.66
CA LEU A 345 1.47 37.02 0.42
C LEU A 345 2.58 35.98 0.22
N GLY A 346 3.80 36.30 0.66
CA GLY A 346 4.91 35.36 0.73
C GLY A 346 4.71 34.29 1.82
N TYR A 347 5.23 33.09 1.58
CA TYR A 347 5.18 31.97 2.54
C TYR A 347 5.94 32.23 3.85
N ASP A 348 6.82 33.22 3.88
CA ASP A 348 7.57 33.64 5.05
C ASP A 348 6.79 34.60 5.97
N GLN A 349 5.74 35.23 5.46
CA GLN A 349 4.91 36.20 6.17
C GLN A 349 3.94 35.52 7.16
N PHE A 350 3.76 36.14 8.33
CA PHE A 350 2.79 35.78 9.36
C PHE A 350 2.76 34.29 9.76
N ARG A 351 3.91 33.61 9.68
CA ARG A 351 4.06 32.18 10.01
C ARG A 351 3.55 31.81 11.40
N ASP A 352 3.55 32.76 12.34
CA ASP A 352 3.06 32.56 13.69
C ASP A 352 1.54 32.39 13.79
N LEU A 353 0.79 32.66 12.71
CA LEU A 353 -0.64 32.31 12.62
C LEU A 353 -0.87 30.82 12.34
N LYS A 354 0.17 30.07 11.94
CA LYS A 354 0.07 28.63 11.64
C LYS A 354 0.47 27.82 12.86
N VAL A 355 -0.35 26.82 13.18
CA VAL A 355 -0.09 25.86 14.26
C VAL A 355 0.15 24.48 13.65
N ASN A 356 1.03 23.67 14.24
CA ASN A 356 1.24 22.30 13.79
C ASN A 356 0.34 21.32 14.55
N TYR A 357 -0.42 20.52 13.82
CA TYR A 357 -1.28 19.46 14.32
C TYR A 357 -0.62 18.10 14.18
N TYR A 358 -0.79 17.27 15.20
CA TYR A 358 -0.21 15.93 15.25
C TYR A 358 -1.33 14.93 15.48
N LEU A 359 -1.95 14.46 14.39
CA LEU A 359 -2.93 13.36 14.43
C LEU A 359 -2.29 11.97 14.52
N VAL A 360 -0.96 11.92 14.51
CA VAL A 360 -0.21 10.67 14.59
C VAL A 360 -0.07 10.30 16.06
N SER A 361 -0.82 9.28 16.48
CA SER A 361 -0.61 8.57 17.76
C SER A 361 0.67 7.73 17.72
#